data_AF-A0A7G9FCN8-F1
#
_entry.id   AF-A0A7G9FCN8-F1
#
_cell.length_a   1.000
_cell.length_b   1.000
_cell.length_c   1.000
_cell.angle_alpha   90.00
_cell.angle_beta   90.00
_cell.angle_gamma   90.00
#
_symmetry.space_group_name_H-M   'P 1'
#
loop_
_entity.id
_entity.type
_entity.pdbx_description
1 polymer ?
#
loop_
_entity_poly.entity_id
_entity_poly.type
_entity_poly.pdbx_seq_one_letter_code
_entity_poly.pdbx_strand_id
1 'polypeptide(L)'
;MKIIIAAAAAAALMCAGCASVKSNGSAGIARSGIKSVTTIAESFGDGEKVSAVAIEFPKTIDAASLSADDFSVAGREVSEVVTNDRAAIPSSASVRGKYVIVKLRYVNKWDATDGKMPAMPESAQGEAEGNGPRFEDDGTPVDLSAAVTQTGEVRAQDGTVYAADNVPRKNDASIELVI
;
A
#
# COMPACT_ATOMS: atom_id res chain seq x y z
N MET A 1 -37.84 72.29 23.91
CA MET A 1 -37.36 71.57 25.10
C MET A 1 -37.18 70.11 24.72
N LYS A 2 -36.03 69.50 25.07
CA LYS A 2 -35.60 68.10 24.89
C LYS A 2 -35.06 67.69 23.51
N ILE A 3 -33.74 67.85 23.42
CA ILE A 3 -32.76 67.05 22.66
C ILE A 3 -32.85 65.58 23.14
N ILE A 4 -32.49 64.58 22.30
CA ILE A 4 -31.51 63.49 22.58
C ILE A 4 -31.46 62.43 21.43
N ILE A 5 -30.29 62.33 20.75
CA ILE A 5 -29.39 61.16 20.45
C ILE A 5 -30.06 59.84 19.95
N ALA A 6 -29.63 59.07 18.94
CA ALA A 6 -28.29 58.68 18.47
C ALA A 6 -28.33 57.82 17.17
N ALA A 7 -27.19 57.79 16.46
CA ALA A 7 -26.55 56.65 15.79
C ALA A 7 -27.26 55.97 14.59
N ALA A 8 -26.60 55.50 13.53
CA ALA A 8 -25.21 55.11 13.36
C ALA A 8 -24.77 55.31 11.89
N ALA A 9 -23.48 55.59 11.73
CA ALA A 9 -22.76 55.64 10.46
C ALA A 9 -22.60 54.22 9.87
N ALA A 10 -22.69 54.09 8.56
CA ALA A 10 -22.14 52.96 7.82
C ALA A 10 -21.20 53.50 6.73
N ALA A 11 -19.92 53.18 6.90
CA ALA A 11 -18.81 53.67 6.12
C ALA A 11 -18.85 53.20 4.66
N ALA A 12 -18.47 54.12 3.78
CA ALA A 12 -18.31 53.87 2.36
C ALA A 12 -16.93 53.27 2.05
N LEU A 13 -16.96 52.33 1.11
CA LEU A 13 -16.04 52.11 0.00
C LEU A 13 -14.57 51.68 0.24
N MET A 14 -14.24 50.64 -0.53
CA MET A 14 -12.92 50.19 -1.00
C MET A 14 -12.17 49.14 -0.16
N CYS A 15 -12.19 47.92 -0.67
CA CYS A 15 -10.93 47.24 -1.00
C CYS A 15 -11.15 46.31 -2.20
N ALA A 16 -10.45 46.62 -3.29
CA ALA A 16 -10.27 45.73 -4.42
C ALA A 16 -9.45 44.52 -3.96
N GLY A 17 -10.06 43.36 -4.08
CA GLY A 17 -9.42 42.09 -3.82
C GLY A 17 -10.32 40.99 -4.36
N CYS A 18 -10.25 40.75 -5.66
CA CYS A 18 -10.58 39.43 -6.17
C CYS A 18 -9.54 38.49 -5.55
N ALA A 19 -9.82 37.98 -4.36
CA ALA A 19 -9.18 36.78 -3.90
C ALA A 19 -9.55 35.73 -4.93
N SER A 20 -8.59 35.45 -5.83
CA SER A 20 -8.62 34.24 -6.65
C SER A 20 -8.78 33.10 -5.65
N VAL A 21 -10.01 32.62 -5.49
CA VAL A 21 -10.24 31.32 -4.89
C VAL A 21 -9.42 30.37 -5.77
N LYS A 22 -8.25 29.95 -5.27
CA LYS A 22 -7.59 28.77 -5.79
C LYS A 22 -8.69 27.72 -5.73
N SER A 23 -9.13 27.25 -6.89
CA SER A 23 -9.96 26.07 -6.97
C SER A 23 -9.16 24.98 -6.27
N ASN A 24 -9.46 24.72 -5.00
CA ASN A 24 -9.12 23.44 -4.40
C ASN A 24 -9.73 22.42 -5.35
N GLY A 25 -8.85 21.65 -6.00
CA GLY A 25 -9.24 20.72 -7.05
C GLY A 25 -10.47 19.96 -6.58
N SER A 26 -11.51 19.94 -7.41
CA SER A 26 -12.72 19.19 -7.13
C SER A 26 -12.30 17.78 -6.72
N ALA A 27 -12.60 17.42 -5.46
CA ALA A 27 -12.42 16.08 -4.94
C ALA A 27 -13.30 15.15 -5.78
N GLY A 28 -12.71 14.60 -6.84
CA GLY A 28 -13.36 13.64 -7.71
C GLY A 28 -13.30 12.27 -7.06
N ILE A 29 -14.44 11.56 -7.04
CA ILE A 29 -14.45 10.14 -6.72
C ILE A 29 -14.06 9.38 -7.99
N ALA A 30 -12.89 8.76 -7.99
CA ALA A 30 -12.44 7.86 -9.04
C ALA A 30 -12.84 6.42 -8.68
N ARG A 31 -13.42 5.68 -9.64
CA ARG A 31 -13.93 4.31 -9.40
C ARG A 31 -12.85 3.28 -9.07
N SER A 32 -11.62 3.52 -9.50
CA SER A 32 -10.46 2.70 -9.10
C SER A 32 -9.16 3.44 -9.41
N GLY A 33 -8.21 3.38 -8.48
CA GLY A 33 -6.92 4.06 -8.59
C GLY A 33 -5.75 3.15 -8.99
N ILE A 34 -5.87 1.84 -8.85
CA ILE A 34 -4.70 0.96 -8.99
C ILE A 34 -4.20 0.97 -10.45
N LYS A 35 -2.93 1.35 -10.63
CA LYS A 35 -2.23 1.33 -11.92
C LYS A 35 -1.44 0.06 -12.16
N SER A 36 -0.71 -0.38 -11.14
CA SER A 36 0.14 -1.57 -11.19
C SER A 36 0.26 -2.17 -9.80
N VAL A 37 0.50 -3.47 -9.76
CA VAL A 37 0.71 -4.25 -8.55
C VAL A 37 2.02 -5.00 -8.70
N THR A 38 2.95 -4.80 -7.78
CA THR A 38 4.27 -5.44 -7.78
C THR A 38 4.45 -6.20 -6.47
N THR A 39 4.74 -7.49 -6.53
CA THR A 39 5.13 -8.24 -5.32
C THR A 39 6.58 -7.97 -4.97
N ILE A 40 6.87 -7.91 -3.68
CA ILE A 40 8.21 -7.82 -3.14
C ILE A 40 8.45 -9.13 -2.37
N ALA A 41 9.39 -9.92 -2.86
CA ALA A 41 9.78 -11.18 -2.28
C ALA A 41 11.04 -11.02 -1.45
N GLU A 42 11.14 -11.78 -0.37
CA GLU A 42 12.27 -11.80 0.55
C GLU A 42 12.63 -13.25 0.86
N SER A 43 13.94 -13.52 1.01
CA SER A 43 14.43 -14.84 1.38
C SER A 43 14.34 -15.01 2.89
N PHE A 44 13.50 -15.93 3.33
CA PHE A 44 13.45 -16.38 4.71
C PHE A 44 14.22 -17.71 4.85
N GLY A 45 14.43 -18.17 6.09
CA GLY A 45 15.13 -19.44 6.35
C GLY A 45 14.42 -20.67 5.77
N ASP A 46 13.11 -20.57 5.51
CA ASP A 46 12.23 -21.58 4.89
C ASP A 46 11.96 -21.30 3.40
N GLY A 47 12.85 -20.51 2.78
CA GLY A 47 12.80 -20.17 1.36
C GLY A 47 12.21 -18.79 1.09
N GLU A 48 12.06 -18.49 -0.19
CA GLU A 48 11.59 -17.20 -0.65
C GLU A 48 10.07 -17.07 -0.47
N LYS A 49 9.62 -15.91 0.04
CA LYS A 49 8.21 -15.61 0.28
C LYS A 49 7.92 -14.17 -0.10
N VAL A 50 6.68 -13.88 -0.51
CA VAL A 50 6.23 -12.50 -0.71
C VAL A 50 6.05 -11.82 0.64
N SER A 51 6.91 -10.86 0.96
CA SER A 51 6.87 -10.10 2.22
C SER A 51 6.02 -8.83 2.12
N ALA A 52 5.85 -8.28 0.91
CA ALA A 52 4.99 -7.13 0.68
C ALA A 52 4.43 -7.06 -0.74
N VAL A 53 3.38 -6.25 -0.92
CA VAL A 53 2.81 -5.89 -2.21
C VAL A 53 2.84 -4.37 -2.37
N ALA A 54 3.51 -3.88 -3.41
CA ALA A 54 3.51 -2.47 -3.79
C ALA A 54 2.41 -2.20 -4.82
N ILE A 55 1.51 -1.29 -4.50
CA ILE A 55 0.39 -0.87 -5.35
C ILE A 55 0.68 0.56 -5.82
N GLU A 56 0.82 0.77 -7.13
CA GLU A 56 1.00 2.11 -7.68
C GLU A 56 -0.36 2.78 -7.91
N PHE A 57 -0.50 4.00 -7.40
CA PHE A 57 -1.64 4.88 -7.69
C PHE A 57 -1.25 5.99 -8.67
N PRO A 58 -2.24 6.66 -9.32
CA PRO A 58 -1.98 7.70 -10.30
C PRO A 58 -1.46 8.98 -9.64
N LYS A 59 -1.67 9.14 -8.33
CA LYS A 59 -1.38 10.32 -7.53
C LYS A 59 -0.73 9.94 -6.21
N THR A 60 -0.08 10.91 -5.58
CA THR A 60 0.47 10.75 -4.22
C THR A 60 -0.64 10.47 -3.22
N ILE A 61 -0.49 9.39 -2.46
CA ILE A 61 -1.46 8.93 -1.46
C ILE A 61 -1.21 9.61 -0.12
N ASP A 62 -2.29 9.89 0.60
CA ASP A 62 -2.22 10.37 1.97
C ASP A 62 -2.07 9.19 2.93
N ALA A 63 -0.87 9.04 3.50
CA ALA A 63 -0.55 7.95 4.43
C ALA A 63 -1.45 7.93 5.67
N ALA A 64 -1.93 9.09 6.13
CA ALA A 64 -2.80 9.19 7.31
C ALA A 64 -4.21 8.65 7.06
N SER A 65 -4.59 8.47 5.80
CA SER A 65 -5.90 7.96 5.40
C SER A 65 -5.96 6.45 5.22
N LEU A 66 -4.81 5.77 5.27
CA LEU A 66 -4.70 4.34 4.99
C LEU A 66 -4.93 3.49 6.24
N SER A 67 -5.72 2.43 6.08
CA SER A 67 -5.84 1.32 7.02
C SER A 67 -5.40 0.01 6.39
N ALA A 68 -4.98 -0.94 7.21
CA ALA A 68 -4.74 -2.33 6.78
C ALA A 68 -6.03 -2.98 6.25
N ASP A 69 -7.18 -2.63 6.83
CA ASP A 69 -8.49 -3.18 6.46
C ASP A 69 -8.99 -2.69 5.09
N ASP A 70 -8.37 -1.65 4.52
CA ASP A 70 -8.69 -1.13 3.18
C ASP A 70 -8.15 -2.02 2.06
N PHE A 71 -7.35 -3.03 2.42
CA PHE A 71 -6.73 -3.96 1.49
C PHE A 71 -6.85 -5.40 1.95
N SER A 72 -7.02 -6.31 1.00
CA SER A 72 -6.97 -7.75 1.23
C SER A 72 -6.03 -8.39 0.22
N VAL A 73 -5.19 -9.33 0.68
CA VAL A 73 -4.33 -10.13 -0.18
C VAL A 73 -4.74 -11.59 -0.03
N ALA A 74 -5.08 -12.24 -1.15
CA ALA A 74 -5.62 -13.59 -1.13
C ALA A 74 -4.67 -14.58 -0.43
N GLY A 75 -5.20 -15.29 0.57
CA GLY A 75 -4.46 -16.31 1.32
C GLY A 75 -3.36 -15.77 2.24
N ARG A 76 -3.29 -14.45 2.48
CA ARG A 76 -2.25 -13.82 3.31
C ARG A 76 -2.85 -12.79 4.26
N GLU A 77 -2.23 -12.64 5.44
CA GLU A 77 -2.62 -11.63 6.43
C GLU A 77 -1.85 -10.33 6.17
N VAL A 78 -2.55 -9.20 6.11
CA VAL A 78 -1.95 -7.86 6.02
C VAL A 78 -1.52 -7.42 7.41
N SER A 79 -0.25 -7.09 7.58
CA SER A 79 0.31 -6.66 8.87
C SER A 79 0.31 -5.14 9.03
N GLU A 80 0.65 -4.42 7.97
CA GLU A 80 0.79 -2.97 7.98
C GLU A 80 0.61 -2.44 6.55
N VAL A 81 0.09 -1.21 6.43
CA VAL A 81 0.01 -0.49 5.16
C VAL A 81 0.68 0.87 5.31
N VAL A 82 1.64 1.14 4.43
CA VAL A 82 2.43 2.38 4.45
C VAL A 82 2.56 2.94 3.04
N THR A 83 2.92 4.22 2.91
CA THR A 83 3.23 4.79 1.59
C THR A 83 4.73 4.77 1.30
N ASN A 84 5.08 4.78 0.02
CA ASN A 84 6.45 4.95 -0.43
C ASN A 84 6.53 5.69 -1.78
N ASP A 85 7.70 6.23 -2.10
CA ASP A 85 8.00 6.89 -3.39
C ASP A 85 8.37 5.90 -4.51
N ARG A 86 8.69 4.66 -4.15
CA ARG A 86 9.05 3.55 -5.04
C ARG A 86 8.42 2.22 -4.59
N ALA A 87 8.41 1.23 -5.49
CA ALA A 87 8.01 -0.14 -5.18
C ALA A 87 9.09 -0.86 -4.37
N ALA A 88 9.22 -0.50 -3.09
CA ALA A 88 10.13 -1.12 -2.14
C ALA A 88 9.55 -1.04 -0.72
N ILE A 89 9.95 -1.96 0.15
CA ILE A 89 9.62 -1.88 1.58
C ILE A 89 10.41 -0.70 2.18
N PRO A 90 9.75 0.31 2.78
CA PRO A 90 10.47 1.39 3.44
C PRO A 90 11.14 0.84 4.71
N SER A 91 12.36 1.29 4.97
CA SER A 91 13.12 0.92 6.18
C SER A 91 12.53 1.49 7.47
N SER A 92 11.65 2.48 7.36
CA SER A 92 11.06 3.23 8.47
C SER A 92 9.61 3.63 8.14
N ALA A 93 9.08 4.65 8.83
CA ALA A 93 7.76 5.23 8.63
C ALA A 93 7.41 5.53 7.16
N SER A 94 6.12 5.70 6.89
CA SER A 94 5.56 6.07 5.59
C SER A 94 6.31 7.22 4.93
N VAL A 95 6.77 6.98 3.70
CA VAL A 95 7.40 7.99 2.84
C VAL A 95 6.36 8.53 1.88
N ARG A 96 6.35 9.85 1.68
CA ARG A 96 5.44 10.50 0.73
C ARG A 96 5.64 9.91 -0.67
N GLY A 97 4.59 9.35 -1.24
CA GLY A 97 4.65 8.89 -2.62
C GLY A 97 3.35 8.31 -3.14
N LYS A 98 3.42 7.77 -4.35
CA LYS A 98 2.28 7.19 -5.08
C LYS A 98 2.14 5.69 -4.87
N TYR A 99 3.11 5.06 -4.20
CA TYR A 99 3.06 3.63 -3.90
C TYR A 99 2.45 3.43 -2.51
N VAL A 100 1.53 2.50 -2.43
CA VAL A 100 1.04 1.93 -1.17
C VAL A 100 1.70 0.57 -1.03
N ILE A 101 2.45 0.39 0.05
CA ILE A 101 3.15 -0.85 0.38
C ILE A 101 2.33 -1.57 1.43
N VAL A 102 1.71 -2.67 1.02
CA VAL A 102 0.95 -3.58 1.88
C VAL A 102 1.93 -4.63 2.38
N LYS A 103 2.38 -4.50 3.63
CA LYS A 103 3.25 -5.49 4.29
C LYS A 103 2.41 -6.68 4.72
N LEU A 104 2.96 -7.87 4.53
CA LEU A 104 2.30 -9.12 4.84
C LEU A 104 2.89 -9.71 6.12
N ARG A 105 2.06 -10.37 6.93
CA ARG A 105 2.57 -11.16 8.04
C ARG A 105 3.27 -12.39 7.47
N TYR A 106 4.55 -12.52 7.80
CA TYR A 106 5.25 -13.77 7.64
C TYR A 106 4.83 -14.75 8.76
N VAL A 107 4.43 -15.96 8.37
CA VAL A 107 4.17 -17.07 9.27
C VAL A 107 5.11 -18.19 8.86
N ASN A 108 6.03 -18.57 9.75
CA ASN A 108 6.90 -19.70 9.51
C ASN A 108 6.06 -20.98 9.51
N LYS A 109 6.12 -21.78 8.44
CA LYS A 109 5.46 -23.09 8.38
C LYS A 109 6.06 -24.08 9.39
N TRP A 110 7.25 -23.81 9.89
CA TRP A 110 7.92 -24.59 10.91
C TRP A 110 7.62 -24.06 12.31
N ASP A 111 6.62 -24.64 12.95
CA ASP A 111 6.45 -24.50 14.40
C ASP A 111 7.50 -25.38 15.10
N ALA A 112 8.55 -24.78 15.66
CA ALA A 112 9.57 -25.50 16.44
C ALA A 112 9.19 -25.66 17.92
N THR A 113 7.97 -25.26 18.32
CA THR A 113 7.56 -25.19 19.74
C THR A 113 7.59 -26.56 20.43
N ASP A 114 7.47 -27.64 19.68
CA ASP A 114 7.52 -29.04 20.11
C ASP A 114 8.91 -29.71 19.90
N GLY A 115 9.92 -28.95 19.46
CA GLY A 115 11.32 -29.39 19.39
C GLY A 115 11.58 -30.53 18.39
N LYS A 116 10.60 -30.87 17.56
CA LYS A 116 10.70 -31.90 16.53
C LYS A 116 10.88 -31.25 15.18
N MET A 117 12.05 -31.47 14.59
CA MET A 117 12.25 -31.17 13.19
C MET A 117 11.54 -32.24 12.34
N PRO A 118 10.63 -31.89 11.42
CA PRO A 118 10.23 -32.78 10.34
C PRO A 118 11.42 -33.47 9.70
N ALA A 119 11.25 -34.75 9.38
CA ALA A 119 12.26 -35.50 8.67
C ALA A 119 12.44 -34.90 7.27
N MET A 120 13.63 -34.38 6.98
CA MET A 120 14.02 -34.00 5.63
C MET A 120 13.84 -35.20 4.70
N PRO A 121 13.12 -35.09 3.58
CA PRO A 121 13.24 -36.07 2.51
C PRO A 121 14.67 -36.02 1.98
N GLU A 122 15.35 -37.17 2.00
CA GLU A 122 16.71 -37.35 1.52
C GLU A 122 16.75 -37.30 -0.01
N SER A 123 16.74 -36.09 -0.59
CA SER A 123 17.10 -35.77 -1.97
C SER A 123 16.86 -34.27 -2.19
N ALA A 124 17.78 -33.42 -2.65
CA ALA A 124 18.96 -33.67 -3.45
C ALA A 124 20.00 -32.56 -3.24
N GLN A 125 21.25 -32.97 -3.05
CA GLN A 125 22.40 -32.14 -3.41
C GLN A 125 22.36 -31.92 -4.92
N GLY A 126 22.32 -30.66 -5.33
CA GLY A 126 22.30 -30.26 -6.74
C GLY A 126 22.58 -28.78 -6.86
N GLU A 127 23.86 -28.43 -6.77
CA GLU A 127 24.38 -27.14 -7.21
C GLU A 127 23.95 -26.93 -8.68
N ALA A 128 23.12 -25.93 -8.94
CA ALA A 128 22.81 -25.50 -10.30
C ALA A 128 22.70 -23.98 -10.33
N GLU A 129 23.77 -23.35 -10.80
CA GLU A 129 23.71 -22.00 -11.36
C GLU A 129 22.72 -22.02 -12.54
N GLY A 130 21.62 -21.27 -12.42
CA GLY A 130 20.79 -20.88 -13.57
C GLY A 130 19.30 -21.25 -13.48
N ASN A 131 18.45 -20.20 -13.46
CA ASN A 131 17.08 -20.12 -14.01
C ASN A 131 16.18 -21.38 -14.05
N GLY A 132 16.21 -22.22 -13.01
CA GLY A 132 15.19 -23.24 -12.73
C GLY A 132 14.07 -22.69 -11.84
N PRO A 133 12.85 -23.26 -11.88
CA PRO A 133 11.81 -22.90 -10.91
C PRO A 133 12.33 -23.14 -9.49
N ARG A 134 12.30 -22.10 -8.65
CA ARG A 134 12.62 -22.23 -7.21
C ARG A 134 11.50 -23.05 -6.55
N PHE A 135 11.86 -23.96 -5.66
CA PHE A 135 10.92 -24.77 -4.89
C PHE A 135 10.96 -24.37 -3.41
N GLU A 136 9.81 -24.41 -2.73
CA GLU A 136 9.73 -24.41 -1.26
C GLU A 136 10.36 -25.71 -0.70
N ASP A 137 10.61 -25.73 0.61
CA ASP A 137 11.20 -26.89 1.32
C ASP A 137 10.35 -28.17 1.18
N ASP A 138 9.03 -28.04 0.97
CA ASP A 138 8.10 -29.15 0.72
C ASP A 138 8.06 -29.62 -0.76
N GLY A 139 8.92 -29.06 -1.61
CA GLY A 139 9.02 -29.39 -3.03
C GLY A 139 7.94 -28.75 -3.91
N THR A 140 7.09 -27.88 -3.37
CA THR A 140 6.16 -27.09 -4.18
C THR A 140 6.89 -25.93 -4.88
N PRO A 141 6.54 -25.53 -6.11
CA PRO A 141 7.13 -24.34 -6.72
C PRO A 141 6.84 -23.10 -5.87
N VAL A 142 7.83 -22.23 -5.71
CA VAL A 142 7.65 -20.94 -5.01
C VAL A 142 6.61 -20.11 -5.76
N ASP A 143 5.48 -19.82 -5.09
CA ASP A 143 4.45 -18.94 -5.63
C ASP A 143 4.66 -17.49 -5.16
N LEU A 144 5.35 -16.72 -5.99
CA LEU A 144 5.55 -15.28 -5.79
C LEU A 144 4.40 -14.42 -6.32
N SER A 145 3.29 -15.04 -6.75
CA SER A 145 2.11 -14.30 -7.16
C SER A 145 1.37 -13.76 -5.94
N ALA A 146 0.60 -12.69 -6.17
CA ALA A 146 -0.34 -12.17 -5.20
C ALA A 146 -1.57 -11.66 -5.93
N ALA A 147 -2.75 -11.85 -5.34
CA ALA A 147 -3.97 -11.18 -5.75
C ALA A 147 -4.38 -10.19 -4.66
N VAL A 148 -4.35 -8.89 -4.97
CA VAL A 148 -4.71 -7.82 -4.05
C VAL A 148 -6.08 -7.23 -4.41
N THR A 149 -6.85 -6.89 -3.40
CA THR A 149 -8.17 -6.27 -3.53
C THR A 149 -8.20 -5.01 -2.67
N GLN A 150 -8.67 -3.89 -3.24
CA GLN A 150 -8.96 -2.68 -2.48
C GLN A 150 -10.41 -2.76 -1.96
N THR A 151 -10.55 -2.99 -0.66
CA THR A 151 -11.83 -3.15 0.05
C THR A 151 -12.33 -1.84 0.65
N GLY A 152 -11.43 -0.88 0.89
CA GLY A 152 -11.73 0.43 1.45
C GLY A 152 -11.47 1.61 0.51
N GLU A 153 -11.73 2.82 0.98
CA GLU A 153 -11.43 4.05 0.23
C GLU A 153 -9.96 4.43 0.39
N VAL A 154 -9.31 4.86 -0.69
CA VAL A 154 -7.93 5.38 -0.64
C VAL A 154 -7.93 6.85 -1.03
N ARG A 155 -7.36 7.72 -0.18
CA ARG A 155 -7.35 9.16 -0.43
C ARG A 155 -5.99 9.62 -0.94
N ALA A 156 -6.02 10.37 -2.03
CA ALA A 156 -4.87 11.11 -2.52
C ALA A 156 -4.75 12.44 -1.77
N GLN A 157 -3.53 12.96 -1.67
CA GLN A 157 -3.29 14.24 -1.00
C GLN A 157 -3.91 15.46 -1.68
N ASP A 158 -4.24 15.36 -2.97
CA ASP A 158 -4.93 16.43 -3.68
C ASP A 158 -6.46 16.40 -3.47
N GLY A 159 -6.95 15.52 -2.59
CA GLY A 159 -8.36 15.34 -2.29
C GLY A 159 -9.09 14.35 -3.20
N THR A 160 -8.42 13.76 -4.19
CA THR A 160 -9.02 12.67 -4.98
C THR A 160 -9.29 11.46 -4.10
N VAL A 161 -10.47 10.87 -4.21
CA VAL A 161 -10.83 9.65 -3.48
C VAL A 161 -10.94 8.50 -4.48
N TYR A 162 -10.19 7.44 -4.27
CA TYR A 162 -10.34 6.18 -4.98
C TYR A 162 -11.29 5.30 -4.18
N ALA A 163 -12.51 5.10 -4.68
CA ALA A 163 -13.48 4.23 -4.03
C ALA A 163 -13.00 2.77 -4.04
N ALA A 164 -13.45 1.99 -3.05
CA ALA A 164 -13.29 0.55 -3.06
C ALA A 164 -13.89 -0.04 -4.35
N ASP A 165 -13.13 -0.86 -5.05
CA ASP A 165 -13.61 -1.53 -6.26
C ASP A 165 -13.91 -3.03 -6.03
N ASN A 166 -13.39 -3.62 -4.95
CA ASN A 166 -13.54 -5.05 -4.64
C ASN A 166 -13.17 -5.98 -5.81
N VAL A 167 -12.29 -5.52 -6.71
CA VAL A 167 -11.83 -6.30 -7.86
C VAL A 167 -10.44 -6.87 -7.54
N PRO A 168 -10.29 -8.20 -7.45
CA PRO A 168 -8.98 -8.82 -7.26
C PRO A 168 -8.06 -8.54 -8.46
N ARG A 169 -6.83 -8.11 -8.18
CA ARG A 169 -5.79 -7.86 -9.19
C ARG A 169 -4.57 -8.69 -8.90
N LYS A 170 -4.15 -9.46 -9.90
CA LYS A 170 -2.86 -10.13 -9.86
C LYS A 170 -1.73 -9.12 -9.99
N ASN A 171 -0.58 -9.46 -9.43
CA ASN A 171 0.62 -8.69 -9.64
C ASN A 171 1.05 -8.71 -11.12
N ASP A 172 1.45 -7.55 -11.61
CA ASP A 172 2.00 -7.33 -12.95
C ASP A 172 3.51 -7.66 -12.99
N ALA A 173 4.19 -7.53 -11.85
CA ALA A 173 5.62 -7.77 -11.70
C ALA A 173 5.97 -8.31 -10.31
N SER A 174 7.20 -8.79 -10.16
CA SER A 174 7.80 -9.24 -8.91
C SER A 174 9.21 -8.66 -8.77
N ILE A 175 9.59 -8.27 -7.56
CA ILE A 175 10.93 -7.81 -7.19
C ILE A 175 11.46 -8.74 -6.11
N GLU A 176 12.62 -9.34 -6.32
CA GLU A 176 13.35 -10.05 -5.27
C GLU A 176 14.19 -9.05 -4.47
N LEU A 177 14.04 -9.04 -3.14
CA LEU A 177 14.87 -8.26 -2.26
C LEU A 177 16.20 -8.99 -2.05
N VAL A 178 17.26 -8.46 -2.67
CA VAL A 178 18.63 -8.92 -2.45
C VAL A 178 19.17 -8.21 -1.21
N ILE A 179 19.33 -8.96 -0.12
CA ILE A 179 19.95 -8.52 1.15
C ILE A 179 21.45 -8.83 1.19
#